data_AF-A0A7S2RT01-F1
#
_entry.id   AF-A0A7S2RT01-F1
#
_cell.length_a   1.000
_cell.length_b   1.000
_cell.length_c   1.000
_cell.angle_alpha   90.00
_cell.angle_beta   90.00
_cell.angle_gamma   90.00
#
_symmetry.space_group_name_H-M   'P 1'
#
loop_
_entity.id
_entity.type
_entity.pdbx_description
1 polymer ?
#
loop_
_entity_poly.entity_id
_entity_poly.type
_entity_poly.pdbx_seq_one_letter_code
_entity_poly.pdbx_strand_id
1 'polypeptide(L)'
;MEEPAPKKARTEGGEETAQVEEGHMAGSEMIAVPGQDPLVREEAPPAPVGEQAVPAPKPRPRSRLPPGDSANSVAIPRNAVKRIMKLQEDVKQVQAEAVLLVAKATELFLEKFAKDSHATSQRAERKQLKYEDLLETRLNDENTLAFLTHIIPEPKES
;
A
#
# COMPACT_ATOMS: atom_id res chain seq x y z
N MET A 1 -57.71 -8.94 -25.67
CA MET A 1 -56.53 -9.41 -24.90
C MET A 1 -55.37 -8.47 -25.23
N GLU A 2 -55.39 -7.17 -24.88
CA GLU A 2 -55.88 -6.47 -23.68
C GLU A 2 -54.96 -6.62 -22.46
N GLU A 3 -54.09 -5.61 -22.31
CA GLU A 3 -53.47 -5.04 -21.10
C GLU A 3 -52.70 -5.92 -20.07
N PRO A 4 -51.96 -5.32 -19.11
CA PRO A 4 -51.52 -3.91 -18.98
C PRO A 4 -49.99 -3.73 -18.74
N ALA A 5 -49.55 -2.47 -18.72
CA ALA A 5 -48.26 -2.05 -18.13
C ALA A 5 -48.44 -1.59 -16.67
N PRO A 6 -47.43 -1.71 -15.79
CA PRO A 6 -47.39 -0.99 -14.50
C PRO A 6 -46.74 0.40 -14.62
N LYS A 7 -47.26 1.37 -13.86
CA LYS A 7 -46.91 2.81 -13.90
C LYS A 7 -45.85 3.19 -12.85
N LYS A 8 -45.23 4.36 -13.01
CA LYS A 8 -44.37 5.02 -12.00
C LYS A 8 -45.18 5.69 -10.87
N ALA A 9 -44.67 5.62 -9.65
CA ALA A 9 -44.82 6.55 -8.51
C ALA A 9 -43.53 6.37 -7.66
N ARG A 10 -42.82 7.34 -7.07
CA ARG A 10 -43.03 8.73 -6.58
C ARG A 10 -43.96 8.89 -5.37
N THR A 11 -43.36 8.88 -4.18
CA THR A 11 -43.41 9.85 -3.05
C THR A 11 -42.39 9.34 -1.99
N GLU A 12 -41.41 10.09 -1.48
CA GLU A 12 -41.41 11.29 -0.61
C GLU A 12 -41.59 11.01 0.90
N GLY A 13 -40.72 11.61 1.73
CA GLY A 13 -40.92 11.84 3.18
C GLY A 13 -40.06 11.01 4.15
N GLY A 14 -39.35 11.66 5.08
CA GLY A 14 -38.73 10.98 6.23
C GLY A 14 -37.45 11.60 6.82
N GLU A 15 -37.44 12.90 7.14
CA GLU A 15 -36.44 13.48 8.06
C GLU A 15 -36.93 13.33 9.52
N GLU A 16 -36.06 12.92 10.45
CA GLU A 16 -36.20 13.30 11.88
C GLU A 16 -34.82 13.39 12.54
N THR A 17 -34.72 14.19 13.61
CA THR A 17 -33.46 14.77 14.11
C THR A 17 -33.33 14.73 15.63
N ALA A 18 -32.09 14.82 16.12
CA ALA A 18 -31.69 15.10 17.51
C ALA A 18 -31.92 13.91 18.51
N GLN A 19 -31.34 13.84 19.72
CA GLN A 19 -30.68 14.85 20.57
C GLN A 19 -29.39 14.35 21.27
N VAL A 20 -28.62 15.35 21.69
CA VAL A 20 -27.41 15.38 22.54
C VAL A 20 -27.71 15.30 24.05
N GLU A 21 -26.76 14.74 24.82
CA GLU A 21 -26.37 15.10 26.22
C GLU A 21 -24.96 14.47 26.42
N GLU A 22 -23.84 15.22 26.46
CA GLU A 22 -23.26 16.05 27.53
C GLU A 22 -23.04 15.38 28.91
N GLY A 23 -21.80 15.46 29.40
CA GLY A 23 -21.35 14.88 30.67
C GLY A 23 -20.05 15.52 31.17
N HIS A 24 -20.21 16.61 31.91
CA HIS A 24 -19.17 17.37 32.64
C HIS A 24 -19.30 17.06 34.16
N MET A 25 -18.31 17.25 35.07
CA MET A 25 -17.00 17.93 34.99
C MET A 25 -16.05 17.45 36.13
N ALA A 26 -14.76 17.76 36.01
CA ALA A 26 -13.76 17.92 37.11
C ALA A 26 -13.23 16.69 37.90
N GLY A 27 -11.94 16.77 38.28
CA GLY A 27 -11.24 15.76 39.09
C GLY A 27 -9.73 16.03 39.26
N SER A 28 -9.34 17.28 39.49
CA SER A 28 -7.95 17.63 39.84
C SER A 28 -7.66 17.28 41.29
N GLU A 29 -6.49 16.69 41.59
CA GLU A 29 -5.63 17.20 42.67
C GLU A 29 -4.21 16.62 42.63
N MET A 30 -3.25 17.44 43.03
CA MET A 30 -1.83 17.06 43.16
C MET A 30 -1.52 16.84 44.64
N ILE A 31 -0.72 15.83 44.98
CA ILE A 31 -0.10 15.74 46.30
C ILE A 31 1.41 15.59 46.12
N ALA A 32 2.14 16.63 46.51
CA ALA A 32 3.58 16.63 46.65
C ALA A 32 3.93 16.99 48.10
N VAL A 33 4.82 16.21 48.73
CA VAL A 33 5.51 16.60 49.97
C VAL A 33 6.97 16.14 49.87
N PRO A 34 7.97 17.01 50.13
CA PRO A 34 9.39 16.70 49.91
C PRO A 34 10.10 16.15 51.16
N GLY A 35 11.30 15.60 50.96
CA GLY A 35 12.24 15.23 52.03
C GLY A 35 13.64 14.99 51.46
N GLN A 36 14.68 15.54 52.10
CA GLN A 36 16.04 15.63 51.54
C GLN A 36 17.00 14.51 51.96
N ASP A 37 17.95 14.26 51.06
CA ASP A 37 19.33 13.75 51.24
C ASP A 37 20.03 14.22 52.54
N PRO A 38 21.08 13.52 53.09
CA PRO A 38 22.28 13.22 52.29
C PRO A 38 23.19 12.01 52.64
N LEU A 39 24.02 11.69 51.63
CA LEU A 39 25.41 11.18 51.64
C LEU A 39 25.97 10.46 52.89
N VAL A 40 26.41 9.22 52.68
CA VAL A 40 27.67 8.68 53.25
C VAL A 40 28.48 8.01 52.12
N ARG A 41 29.82 8.10 52.16
CA ARG A 41 30.77 7.67 51.12
C ARG A 41 31.95 6.91 51.78
N GLU A 42 32.58 6.03 50.99
CA GLU A 42 33.75 5.16 51.33
C GLU A 42 33.45 4.03 52.34
N GLU A 43 34.08 2.85 52.27
CA GLU A 43 35.34 2.42 51.59
C GLU A 43 35.21 1.16 50.70
N ALA A 44 36.27 0.88 49.93
CA ALA A 44 36.68 -0.43 49.38
C ALA A 44 38.23 -0.44 49.29
N PRO A 45 38.95 -1.56 49.09
CA PRO A 45 38.58 -2.99 49.02
C PRO A 45 39.37 -3.83 50.09
N PRO A 46 39.69 -5.16 49.98
CA PRO A 46 40.38 -5.84 48.86
C PRO A 46 39.75 -7.18 48.41
N ALA A 47 40.09 -7.61 47.18
CA ALA A 47 39.83 -8.98 46.70
C ALA A 47 40.89 -9.97 47.22
N PRO A 48 40.58 -11.29 47.21
CA PRO A 48 41.42 -12.13 46.37
C PRO A 48 40.67 -13.19 45.53
N VAL A 49 41.05 -13.21 44.25
CA VAL A 49 41.37 -14.39 43.43
C VAL A 49 40.47 -15.64 43.51
N GLY A 50 39.76 -15.89 42.39
CA GLY A 50 39.79 -17.21 41.75
C GLY A 50 38.56 -18.10 41.86
N GLU A 51 37.67 -18.02 40.85
CA GLU A 51 37.03 -19.20 40.25
C GLU A 51 36.56 -18.84 38.83
N GLN A 52 36.62 -19.78 37.88
CA GLN A 52 36.33 -19.52 36.46
C GLN A 52 34.82 -19.51 36.19
N ALA A 53 34.28 -18.38 35.70
CA ALA A 53 32.91 -18.28 35.20
C ALA A 53 32.87 -18.25 33.67
N VAL A 54 32.08 -19.16 33.10
CA VAL A 54 31.88 -19.43 31.66
C VAL A 54 31.66 -18.19 30.77
N PRO A 55 32.25 -18.14 29.55
CA PRO A 55 32.07 -17.01 28.64
C PRO A 55 30.66 -16.97 28.04
N ALA A 56 30.03 -15.80 28.09
CA ALA A 56 28.72 -15.56 27.48
C ALA A 56 28.71 -15.80 25.95
N PRO A 57 27.65 -16.41 25.38
CA PRO A 57 27.59 -16.67 23.95
C PRO A 57 27.46 -15.36 23.17
N LYS A 58 28.40 -15.12 22.25
CA LYS A 58 28.38 -13.98 21.32
C LYS A 58 27.07 -13.97 20.52
N PRO A 59 26.46 -12.79 20.24
CA PRO A 59 25.25 -12.72 19.44
C PRO A 59 25.51 -13.31 18.06
N ARG A 60 24.71 -14.30 17.67
CA ARG A 60 24.81 -14.94 16.35
C ARG A 60 24.59 -13.86 15.28
N PRO A 61 25.39 -13.82 14.20
CA PRO A 61 25.08 -12.94 13.08
C PRO A 61 23.68 -13.28 12.58
N ARG A 62 22.81 -12.27 12.43
CA ARG A 62 21.50 -12.46 11.84
C ARG A 62 21.72 -13.13 10.48
N SER A 63 21.16 -14.32 10.28
CA SER A 63 21.14 -14.95 8.98
C SER A 63 20.53 -13.94 8.01
N ARG A 64 21.32 -13.47 7.05
CA ARG A 64 20.77 -12.74 5.91
C ARG A 64 19.92 -13.77 5.17
N LEU A 65 18.61 -13.70 5.32
CA LEU A 65 17.71 -14.38 4.40
C LEU A 65 18.12 -13.93 2.98
N PRO A 66 18.04 -14.83 1.98
CA PRO A 66 18.22 -14.40 0.60
C PRO A 66 17.24 -13.25 0.29
N PRO A 67 17.62 -12.25 -0.51
CA PRO A 67 16.74 -11.17 -0.93
C PRO A 67 15.71 -11.69 -1.95
N GLY A 68 14.78 -12.50 -1.46
CA GLY A 68 13.61 -13.01 -2.16
C GLY A 68 12.41 -12.88 -1.24
N ASP A 69 11.41 -12.14 -1.69
CA ASP A 69 10.04 -12.16 -1.17
C ASP A 69 9.85 -11.81 0.31
N SER A 70 10.56 -10.77 0.77
CA SER A 70 9.97 -9.92 1.80
C SER A 70 8.67 -9.32 1.24
N ALA A 71 7.52 -9.51 1.90
CA ALA A 71 6.20 -9.10 1.35
C ALA A 71 6.07 -7.62 0.91
N ASN A 72 7.01 -6.76 1.33
CA ASN A 72 7.05 -5.33 1.02
C ASN A 72 8.09 -4.95 -0.06
N SER A 73 8.74 -5.91 -0.73
CA SER A 73 9.65 -5.65 -1.85
C SER A 73 8.90 -5.54 -3.18
N VAL A 74 9.19 -4.47 -3.91
CA VAL A 74 8.76 -4.21 -5.29
C VAL A 74 9.98 -3.87 -6.15
N ALA A 75 10.00 -4.36 -7.38
CA ALA A 75 11.03 -4.07 -8.37
C ALA A 75 10.90 -2.65 -8.94
N ILE A 76 9.68 -2.11 -9.00
CA ILE A 76 9.43 -0.75 -9.50
C ILE A 76 9.87 0.30 -8.46
N PRO A 77 10.69 1.30 -8.83
CA PRO A 77 11.17 2.31 -7.88
C PRO A 77 10.04 3.13 -7.24
N ARG A 78 9.83 2.96 -5.92
CA ARG A 78 8.77 3.63 -5.13
C ARG A 78 8.78 5.17 -5.29
N ASN A 79 9.94 5.79 -5.45
CA ASN A 79 10.06 7.24 -5.68
C ASN A 79 9.53 7.68 -7.06
N ALA A 80 9.67 6.84 -8.09
CA ALA A 80 9.10 7.11 -9.41
C ALA A 80 7.58 6.99 -9.37
N VAL A 81 7.05 5.92 -8.75
CA VAL A 81 5.60 5.74 -8.53
C VAL A 81 5.00 6.93 -7.79
N LYS A 82 5.60 7.34 -6.66
CA LYS A 82 5.13 8.50 -5.89
C LYS A 82 5.17 9.81 -6.69
N ARG A 83 6.17 10.01 -7.57
CA ARG A 83 6.23 11.17 -8.47
C ARG A 83 5.10 11.14 -9.50
N ILE A 84 4.86 9.99 -10.14
CA ILE A 84 3.81 9.83 -11.16
C ILE A 84 2.41 10.06 -10.55
N MET A 85 2.14 9.49 -9.36
CA MET A 85 0.88 9.72 -8.63
C MET A 85 0.64 11.20 -8.31
N LYS A 86 1.70 11.99 -8.15
CA LYS A 86 1.66 13.43 -7.88
C LYS A 86 1.69 14.32 -9.13
N LEU A 87 1.58 13.77 -10.33
CA LEU A 87 1.40 14.55 -11.56
C LEU A 87 -0.03 15.12 -11.70
N GLN A 88 -1.00 14.57 -10.96
CA GLN A 88 -2.36 15.10 -10.89
C GLN A 88 -2.41 16.24 -9.85
N GLU A 89 -2.96 17.39 -10.23
CA GLU A 89 -2.90 18.64 -9.45
C GLU A 89 -3.67 18.58 -8.11
N ASP A 90 -4.67 17.69 -8.02
CA ASP A 90 -5.47 17.44 -6.83
C ASP A 90 -4.77 16.54 -5.79
N VAL A 91 -3.74 15.78 -6.18
CA VAL A 91 -3.03 14.82 -5.30
C VAL A 91 -1.98 15.51 -4.43
N LYS A 92 -2.44 16.12 -3.34
CA LYS A 92 -1.60 16.84 -2.36
C LYS A 92 -0.59 15.92 -1.64
N GLN A 93 -1.04 14.79 -1.11
CA GLN A 93 -0.23 13.85 -0.31
C GLN A 93 -0.53 12.39 -0.69
N VAL A 94 0.52 11.55 -0.68
CA VAL A 94 0.42 10.11 -0.95
C VAL A 94 1.11 9.34 0.18
N GLN A 95 0.39 8.40 0.78
CA GLN A 95 0.88 7.53 1.87
C GLN A 95 1.82 6.43 1.35
N ALA A 96 2.72 5.94 2.20
CA ALA A 96 3.73 4.95 1.81
C ALA A 96 3.14 3.60 1.37
N GLU A 97 2.04 3.17 1.99
CA GLU A 97 1.31 1.94 1.64
C GLU A 97 0.59 2.04 0.29
N ALA A 98 -0.01 3.20 -0.02
CA ALA A 98 -0.59 3.44 -1.34
C ALA A 98 0.47 3.35 -2.45
N VAL A 99 1.68 3.87 -2.21
CA VAL A 99 2.82 3.74 -3.15
C VAL A 99 3.25 2.27 -3.31
N LEU A 100 3.22 1.47 -2.23
CA LEU A 100 3.53 0.04 -2.30
C LEU A 100 2.49 -0.73 -3.11
N LEU A 101 1.21 -0.50 -2.82
CA LEU A 101 0.10 -1.16 -3.50
C LEU A 101 0.07 -0.82 -4.99
N VAL A 102 0.23 0.45 -5.36
CA VAL A 102 0.29 0.88 -6.77
C VAL A 102 1.52 0.30 -7.48
N ALA A 103 2.68 0.25 -6.82
CA ALA A 103 3.87 -0.41 -7.39
C ALA A 103 3.60 -1.90 -7.67
N LYS A 104 3.01 -2.63 -6.71
CA LYS A 104 2.72 -4.06 -6.89
C LYS A 104 1.62 -4.32 -7.92
N ALA A 105 0.58 -3.50 -7.95
CA ALA A 105 -0.46 -3.57 -8.98
C ALA A 105 0.11 -3.30 -10.38
N THR A 106 1.07 -2.36 -10.51
CA THR A 106 1.75 -2.06 -11.78
C THR A 106 2.62 -3.23 -12.25
N GLU A 107 3.31 -3.94 -11.35
CA GLU A 107 4.02 -5.18 -11.70
C GLU A 107 3.08 -6.24 -12.28
N LEU A 108 1.98 -6.53 -11.58
CA LEU A 108 1.00 -7.54 -12.00
C LEU A 108 0.30 -7.14 -13.32
N PHE A 109 -0.01 -5.86 -13.48
CA PHE A 109 -0.56 -5.31 -14.72
C PHE A 109 0.41 -5.50 -15.90
N LEU A 110 1.68 -5.10 -15.75
CA LEU A 110 2.69 -5.24 -16.80
C LEU A 110 2.94 -6.72 -17.14
N GLU A 111 2.99 -7.60 -16.13
CA GLU A 111 3.15 -9.03 -16.33
C GLU A 111 1.99 -9.64 -17.13
N LYS A 112 0.73 -9.35 -16.74
CA LYS A 112 -0.46 -9.81 -17.49
C LYS A 112 -0.45 -9.25 -18.90
N PHE A 113 -0.36 -7.93 -19.05
CA PHE A 113 -0.51 -7.26 -20.34
C PHE A 113 0.58 -7.68 -21.34
N ALA A 114 1.83 -7.85 -20.89
CA ALA A 114 2.91 -8.36 -21.73
C ALA A 114 2.73 -9.84 -22.11
N LYS A 115 2.23 -10.69 -21.20
CA LYS A 115 1.90 -12.10 -21.49
C LYS A 115 0.78 -12.22 -22.51
N ASP A 116 -0.32 -11.48 -22.32
CA ASP A 116 -1.48 -11.49 -23.21
C ASP A 116 -1.08 -11.01 -24.62
N SER A 117 -0.33 -9.91 -24.71
CA SER A 117 0.16 -9.38 -25.99
C SER A 117 1.18 -10.30 -26.66
N HIS A 118 2.01 -11.01 -25.89
CA HIS A 118 2.90 -12.03 -26.45
C HIS A 118 2.12 -13.25 -26.96
N ALA A 119 1.02 -13.65 -26.29
CA ALA A 119 0.15 -14.72 -26.77
C ALA A 119 -0.56 -14.32 -28.08
N THR A 120 -0.91 -13.04 -28.25
CA THR A 120 -1.40 -12.48 -29.53
C THR A 120 -0.34 -12.59 -30.64
N SER A 121 0.91 -12.19 -30.38
CA SER A 121 2.02 -12.40 -31.33
C SER A 121 2.20 -13.87 -31.71
N GLN A 122 2.08 -14.79 -30.74
CA GLN A 122 2.20 -16.23 -30.98
C GLN A 122 1.06 -16.78 -31.86
N ARG A 123 -0.17 -16.29 -31.72
CA ARG A 123 -1.30 -16.64 -32.60
C ARG A 123 -1.08 -16.21 -34.04
N ALA A 124 -0.38 -15.11 -34.25
CA ALA A 124 0.07 -14.63 -35.56
C ALA A 124 1.39 -15.29 -36.04
N GLU A 125 1.79 -16.43 -35.44
CA GLU A 125 3.03 -17.19 -35.71
C GLU A 125 4.34 -16.39 -35.55
N ARG A 126 4.30 -15.24 -34.86
CA ARG A 126 5.43 -14.34 -34.67
C ARG A 126 6.08 -14.54 -33.30
N LYS A 127 7.42 -14.54 -33.30
CA LYS A 127 8.27 -14.52 -32.09
C LYS A 127 8.59 -13.10 -31.59
N GLN A 128 8.24 -12.08 -32.37
CA GLN A 128 8.49 -10.68 -32.05
C GLN A 128 7.15 -9.97 -31.86
N LEU A 129 6.97 -9.46 -30.64
CA LEU A 129 5.85 -8.62 -30.24
C LEU A 129 5.95 -7.26 -30.95
N LYS A 130 4.83 -6.82 -31.53
CA LYS A 130 4.66 -5.57 -32.26
C LYS A 130 3.55 -4.72 -31.65
N TYR A 131 3.34 -3.53 -32.22
CA TYR A 131 2.28 -2.61 -31.80
C TYR A 131 0.87 -3.19 -32.02
N GLU A 132 0.67 -3.93 -33.12
CA GLU A 132 -0.62 -4.54 -33.45
C GLU A 132 -1.05 -5.55 -32.38
N ASP A 133 -0.10 -6.27 -31.77
CA ASP A 133 -0.38 -7.23 -30.69
C ASP A 133 -0.84 -6.54 -29.40
N LEU A 134 -0.27 -5.38 -29.07
CA LEU A 134 -0.69 -4.55 -27.94
C LEU A 134 -2.10 -3.98 -28.16
N LEU A 135 -2.37 -3.55 -29.39
CA LEU A 135 -3.66 -3.01 -29.80
C LEU A 135 -4.77 -4.08 -29.76
N GLU A 136 -4.55 -5.24 -30.37
CA GLU A 136 -5.50 -6.36 -30.34
C GLU A 136 -5.72 -6.84 -28.89
N THR A 137 -4.70 -6.82 -28.04
CA THR A 137 -4.85 -7.14 -26.60
C THR A 137 -5.73 -6.12 -25.87
N ARG A 138 -5.61 -4.82 -26.17
CA ARG A 138 -6.54 -3.78 -25.66
C ARG A 138 -7.97 -4.04 -26.11
N LEU A 139 -8.16 -4.33 -27.39
CA LEU A 139 -9.48 -4.55 -27.99
C LEU A 139 -10.18 -5.80 -27.44
N ASN A 140 -9.43 -6.87 -27.15
CA ASN A 140 -9.95 -8.11 -26.59
C ASN A 140 -10.40 -8.01 -25.12
N ASP A 141 -9.97 -6.99 -24.37
CA ASP A 141 -10.31 -6.76 -22.95
C ASP A 141 -10.71 -5.28 -22.73
N GLU A 142 -11.63 -4.79 -23.57
CA GLU A 142 -12.04 -3.38 -23.59
C GLU A 142 -12.52 -2.89 -22.20
N ASN A 143 -13.25 -3.73 -21.45
CA ASN A 143 -13.75 -3.37 -20.12
C ASN A 143 -12.63 -3.05 -19.12
N THR A 144 -11.52 -3.79 -19.15
CA THR A 144 -10.39 -3.60 -18.20
C THR A 144 -9.35 -2.63 -18.76
N LEU A 145 -9.20 -2.56 -20.09
CA LEU A 145 -8.14 -1.83 -20.78
C LEU A 145 -8.60 -0.55 -21.50
N ALA A 146 -9.87 -0.15 -21.39
CA ALA A 146 -10.41 1.11 -21.96
C ALA A 146 -9.57 2.36 -21.62
N PHE A 147 -8.93 2.39 -20.44
CA PHE A 147 -8.07 3.51 -20.05
C PHE A 147 -6.83 3.68 -20.96
N LEU A 148 -6.45 2.64 -21.71
CA LEU A 148 -5.35 2.68 -22.68
C LEU A 148 -5.75 3.21 -24.05
N THR A 149 -7.04 3.47 -24.34
CA THR A 149 -7.51 3.84 -25.70
C THR A 149 -6.81 5.08 -26.28
N HIS A 150 -6.47 6.08 -25.45
CA HIS A 150 -5.72 7.26 -25.89
C HIS A 150 -4.19 7.08 -25.89
N ILE A 151 -3.69 5.98 -25.29
CA ILE A 151 -2.26 5.64 -25.21
C ILE A 151 -1.86 4.65 -26.32
N ILE A 152 -2.78 3.75 -26.69
CA ILE A 152 -2.67 2.74 -27.73
C ILE A 152 -3.83 2.95 -28.72
N PRO A 153 -3.82 4.04 -29.51
CA PRO A 153 -4.87 4.34 -30.48
C PRO A 153 -4.90 3.34 -31.64
N GLU A 154 -6.08 3.20 -32.23
CA GLU A 154 -6.24 2.50 -33.51
C GLU A 154 -5.62 3.31 -34.67
N PRO A 155 -5.09 2.63 -35.71
CA PRO A 155 -4.65 3.30 -36.92
C PRO A 155 -5.81 4.09 -37.53
N LYS A 156 -5.56 5.35 -37.91
CA LYS A 156 -6.54 6.12 -38.67
C LYS A 156 -6.58 5.57 -40.09
N GLU A 157 -7.72 5.05 -40.51
CA GLU A 157 -7.98 4.85 -41.95
C GLU A 157 -7.79 6.20 -42.66
N SER A 158 -7.07 6.17 -43.78
CA SER A 158 -6.52 7.33 -44.50
C SER A 158 -7.01 7.37 -45.93
#